data_AF-A0A1C0ZVV3-F1
#
_entry.id   AF-A0A1C0ZVV3-F1
#
_cell.length_a   1.000
_cell.length_b   1.000
_cell.length_c   1.000
_cell.angle_alpha   90.00
_cell.angle_beta   90.00
_cell.angle_gamma   90.00
#
_symmetry.space_group_name_H-M   'P 1'
#
loop_
_entity.id
_entity.type
_entity.pdbx_description
1 polymer ?
#
loop_
_entity_poly.entity_id
_entity_poly.type
_entity_poly.pdbx_seq_one_letter_code
_entity_poly.pdbx_strand_id
1 'polypeptide(L)'
;MTKRKQSVNALELDTNMQIQKIDDPAFRWYSPLEQPFHIAGFGWLQDEQLYRRLPAKPEWQLPEAVNNLANCTAGGQIRFTTNAASLAVKVKLSGTANMYHMPATGQCGFDCYIGEPGEQHYVGTSRYDHTQTEYESVFYQNMERESRVITLNFPLYQGVEEVWVGIDPIGHIAAPATYTSNRKVLIYGTSITQGGCATRPGMAYPNILSRRIHQEFLNLGFSGNGKGEPELAHILSEIPDPACLVLDYEANCVSTEQLQKTLPEFIRIFREKHAEIPILVISRITYAKDKFEAQLMQDKMDRKQFQMQTVNQLRELGDVNIYFHDGSDLLGENAHECTVDGVHPTDLGFMRMADGLTPVLKKILPE
;
A
#
# COMPACT_ATOMS: atom_id res chain seq x y z
N MET A 1 -28.69 8.77 -45.00
CA MET A 1 -27.41 8.08 -44.70
C MET A 1 -26.76 8.79 -43.52
N THR A 2 -26.93 8.25 -42.32
CA THR A 2 -26.32 8.78 -41.09
C THR A 2 -24.83 8.50 -41.16
N LYS A 3 -24.00 9.55 -41.29
CA LYS A 3 -22.54 9.42 -41.10
C LYS A 3 -22.32 8.83 -39.70
N ARG A 4 -21.87 7.57 -39.62
CA ARG A 4 -21.38 6.99 -38.37
C ARG A 4 -20.31 7.93 -37.84
N LYS A 5 -20.55 8.55 -36.68
CA LYS A 5 -19.49 9.25 -35.94
C LYS A 5 -18.41 8.20 -35.66
N GLN A 6 -17.20 8.39 -36.19
CA GLN A 6 -16.05 7.60 -35.76
C GLN A 6 -15.90 7.79 -34.26
N SER A 7 -15.92 6.69 -33.51
CA SER A 7 -15.58 6.70 -32.09
C SER A 7 -14.11 7.12 -31.95
N VAL A 8 -13.82 8.01 -31.01
CA VAL A 8 -12.44 8.38 -30.69
C VAL A 8 -11.73 7.16 -30.14
N ASN A 9 -10.69 6.69 -30.82
CA ASN A 9 -9.81 5.63 -30.35
C ASN A 9 -8.41 6.22 -30.13
N ALA A 10 -8.04 6.48 -28.88
CA ALA A 10 -6.75 7.08 -28.55
C ALA A 10 -5.56 6.21 -29.01
N LEU A 11 -5.71 4.88 -29.05
CA LEU A 11 -4.67 3.95 -29.50
C LEU A 11 -4.36 4.06 -31.00
N GLU A 12 -5.36 4.45 -31.80
CA GLU A 12 -5.21 4.71 -33.24
C GLU A 12 -4.69 6.12 -33.52
N LEU A 13 -4.97 7.08 -32.62
CA LEU A 13 -4.69 8.50 -32.81
C LEU A 13 -3.36 8.94 -32.21
N ASP A 14 -2.85 8.25 -31.19
CA ASP A 14 -1.59 8.55 -30.53
C ASP A 14 -0.74 7.29 -30.37
N THR A 15 0.37 7.21 -31.12
CA THR A 15 1.31 6.11 -31.05
C THR A 15 1.94 5.94 -29.67
N ASN A 16 1.99 7.00 -28.86
CA ASN A 16 2.51 6.91 -27.49
C ASN A 16 1.55 6.20 -26.53
N MET A 17 0.28 6.04 -26.91
CA MET A 17 -0.74 5.33 -26.14
C MET A 17 -0.74 3.81 -26.42
N GLN A 18 0.03 3.35 -27.41
CA GLN A 18 0.10 1.92 -27.75
C GLN A 18 0.88 1.13 -26.70
N ILE A 19 0.41 -0.09 -26.43
CA ILE A 19 1.13 -1.04 -25.59
C ILE A 19 2.33 -1.55 -26.39
N GLN A 20 3.53 -1.31 -25.86
CA GLN A 20 4.76 -1.80 -26.47
C GLN A 20 4.82 -3.32 -26.34
N LYS A 21 5.07 -4.01 -27.45
CA LYS A 21 5.36 -5.44 -27.43
C LYS A 21 6.82 -5.65 -27.05
N ILE A 22 7.06 -6.61 -26.16
CA ILE A 22 8.40 -7.05 -25.83
C ILE A 22 8.83 -8.08 -26.88
N ASP A 23 10.00 -7.86 -27.48
CA ASP A 23 10.70 -8.92 -28.21
C ASP A 23 11.46 -9.78 -27.18
N ASP A 24 10.92 -10.96 -26.85
CA ASP A 24 11.44 -11.90 -25.85
C ASP A 24 12.95 -12.22 -25.92
N PRO A 25 13.64 -12.31 -27.10
CA PRO A 25 15.09 -12.52 -27.11
C PRO A 25 15.92 -11.36 -26.50
N ALA A 26 15.29 -10.24 -26.14
CA ALA A 26 15.94 -9.07 -25.55
C ALA A 26 16.10 -9.14 -24.02
N PHE A 27 15.53 -10.13 -23.32
CA PHE A 27 15.53 -10.17 -21.85
C PHE A 27 15.98 -11.51 -21.28
N ARG A 28 16.67 -11.46 -20.14
CA ARG A 28 16.84 -12.57 -19.19
C ARG A 28 15.88 -12.37 -18.04
N TRP A 29 15.08 -13.38 -17.76
CA TRP A 29 14.03 -13.37 -16.75
C TRP A 29 14.51 -14.03 -15.46
N TYR A 30 14.28 -13.36 -14.34
CA TYR A 30 14.65 -13.83 -13.00
C TYR A 30 13.42 -13.82 -12.08
N SER A 31 13.32 -14.84 -11.23
CA SER A 31 12.32 -14.84 -10.17
C SER A 31 12.77 -13.92 -9.03
N PRO A 32 11.94 -12.97 -8.56
CA PRO A 32 12.29 -12.12 -7.42
C PRO A 32 12.27 -12.87 -6.08
N LEU A 33 11.79 -14.12 -6.03
CA LEU A 33 11.89 -14.98 -4.85
C LEU A 33 13.31 -15.54 -4.65
N GLU A 34 14.16 -15.44 -5.67
CA GLU A 34 15.53 -15.91 -5.62
C GLU A 34 16.51 -14.77 -5.25
N GLN A 35 17.67 -15.13 -4.70
CA GLN A 35 18.74 -14.15 -4.49
C GLN A 35 19.24 -13.60 -5.84
N PRO A 36 19.63 -12.32 -5.92
CA PRO A 36 19.86 -11.39 -4.81
C PRO A 36 18.70 -10.40 -4.58
N PHE A 37 17.48 -10.70 -5.03
CA PHE A 37 16.35 -9.82 -4.80
C PHE A 37 15.96 -9.79 -3.32
N HIS A 38 15.41 -8.65 -2.90
CA HIS A 38 14.75 -8.52 -1.61
C HIS A 38 13.30 -8.11 -1.84
N ILE A 39 12.38 -8.97 -1.42
CA ILE A 39 10.96 -8.66 -1.42
C ILE A 39 10.56 -8.18 -0.03
N ALA A 40 9.92 -7.01 0.02
CA ALA A 40 9.41 -6.40 1.23
C ALA A 40 7.88 -6.24 1.16
N GLY A 41 7.24 -5.97 2.30
CA GLY A 41 5.80 -5.68 2.38
C GLY A 41 4.92 -6.90 2.64
N PHE A 42 5.51 -8.07 2.90
CA PHE A 42 4.80 -9.32 3.16
C PHE A 42 5.32 -10.00 4.43
N GLY A 43 4.48 -10.02 5.48
CA GLY A 43 4.89 -10.52 6.81
C GLY A 43 5.22 -12.01 6.91
N TRP A 44 4.77 -12.82 5.95
CA TRP A 44 4.87 -14.30 5.97
C TRP A 44 5.58 -14.88 4.74
N LEU A 45 6.15 -14.03 3.88
CA LEU A 45 6.73 -14.47 2.61
C LEU A 45 7.88 -15.45 2.80
N GLN A 46 8.72 -15.25 3.81
CA GLN A 46 9.88 -16.11 4.06
C GLN A 46 9.47 -17.57 4.25
N ASP A 47 8.41 -17.82 5.00
CA ASP A 47 7.94 -19.16 5.35
C ASP A 47 7.02 -19.76 4.28
N GLU A 48 6.16 -18.94 3.68
CA GLU A 48 5.10 -19.43 2.79
C GLU A 48 5.45 -19.32 1.30
N GLN A 49 6.40 -18.44 0.92
CA GLN A 49 6.72 -18.13 -0.47
C GLN A 49 5.49 -17.68 -1.29
N LEU A 50 4.54 -17.02 -0.64
CA LEU A 50 3.32 -16.49 -1.24
C LEU A 50 3.29 -14.95 -1.20
N TYR A 51 2.90 -14.32 -2.30
CA TYR A 51 2.60 -12.89 -2.34
C TYR A 51 1.25 -12.59 -1.67
N ARG A 52 1.20 -12.77 -0.35
CA ARG A 52 -0.03 -12.67 0.45
C ARG A 52 0.22 -11.87 1.71
N ARG A 53 -0.73 -11.00 2.06
CA ARG A 53 -0.58 -10.02 3.17
C ARG A 53 -0.97 -10.56 4.54
N LEU A 54 -1.51 -11.76 4.63
CA LEU A 54 -1.83 -12.50 5.86
C LEU A 54 -1.42 -13.96 5.66
N PRO A 55 -1.19 -14.75 6.73
CA PRO A 55 -0.77 -16.14 6.56
C PRO A 55 -1.84 -16.93 5.78
N ALA A 56 -1.40 -17.94 5.04
CA ALA A 56 -2.28 -18.83 4.29
C ALA A 56 -3.16 -19.68 5.22
N LYS A 57 -2.65 -19.98 6.43
CA LYS A 57 -3.34 -20.76 7.46
C LYS A 57 -3.23 -20.06 8.82
N PRO A 58 -4.00 -18.97 9.04
CA PRO A 58 -3.98 -18.27 10.31
C PRO A 58 -4.50 -19.16 11.43
N GLU A 59 -3.92 -19.02 12.64
CA GLU A 59 -4.44 -19.69 13.85
C GLU A 59 -5.82 -19.17 14.24
N TRP A 60 -6.10 -17.90 13.93
CA TRP A 60 -7.38 -17.24 14.18
C TRP A 60 -8.21 -17.20 12.91
N GLN A 61 -9.50 -17.54 13.02
CA GLN A 61 -10.40 -17.53 11.87
C GLN A 61 -10.63 -16.11 11.37
N LEU A 62 -10.16 -15.82 10.16
CA LEU A 62 -10.37 -14.53 9.52
C LEU A 62 -11.82 -14.39 9.03
N PRO A 63 -12.39 -13.17 9.07
CA PRO A 63 -13.56 -12.86 8.27
C PRO A 63 -13.29 -13.17 6.79
N GLU A 64 -14.25 -13.80 6.11
CA GLU A 64 -14.09 -14.26 4.72
C GLU A 64 -13.61 -13.15 3.77
N ALA A 65 -14.20 -11.96 3.89
CA ALA A 65 -13.82 -10.81 3.08
C ALA A 65 -12.38 -10.36 3.32
N VAL A 66 -11.92 -10.35 4.59
CA VAL A 66 -10.52 -10.04 4.94
C VAL A 66 -9.59 -11.10 4.37
N ASN A 67 -9.96 -12.39 4.50
CA ASN A 67 -9.18 -13.51 3.97
C ASN A 67 -8.99 -13.43 2.45
N ASN A 68 -10.04 -13.01 1.73
CA ASN A 68 -9.99 -12.81 0.28
C ASN A 68 -9.12 -11.60 -0.09
N LEU A 69 -9.30 -10.46 0.59
CA LEU A 69 -8.53 -9.23 0.36
C LEU A 69 -7.05 -9.37 0.73
N ALA A 70 -6.70 -10.32 1.59
CA ALA A 70 -5.31 -10.63 1.91
C ALA A 70 -4.52 -11.19 0.72
N ASN A 71 -5.20 -11.70 -0.32
CA ASN A 71 -4.55 -12.09 -1.58
C ASN A 71 -4.15 -10.89 -2.45
N CYS A 72 -4.70 -9.69 -2.23
CA CYS A 72 -4.21 -8.49 -2.90
C CYS A 72 -2.80 -8.16 -2.41
N THR A 73 -1.96 -7.61 -3.27
CA THR A 73 -0.51 -7.45 -3.01
C THR A 73 -0.09 -6.04 -2.59
N ALA A 74 -1.04 -5.23 -2.10
CA ALA A 74 -0.79 -3.85 -1.66
C ALA A 74 0.36 -3.74 -0.66
N GLY A 75 1.26 -2.77 -0.86
CA GLY A 75 2.44 -2.57 -0.02
C GLY A 75 3.64 -3.45 -0.38
N GLY A 76 3.46 -4.52 -1.17
CA GLY A 76 4.56 -5.35 -1.64
C GLY A 76 5.56 -4.55 -2.49
N GLN A 77 6.84 -4.87 -2.36
CA GLN A 77 7.93 -4.26 -3.13
C GLN A 77 8.98 -5.28 -3.54
N ILE A 78 9.45 -5.25 -4.79
CA ILE A 78 10.68 -5.92 -5.24
C ILE A 78 11.81 -4.88 -5.22
N ARG A 79 12.89 -5.16 -4.48
CA ARG A 79 14.05 -4.28 -4.32
C ARG A 79 15.31 -4.99 -4.77
N PHE A 80 16.11 -4.31 -5.59
CA PHE A 80 17.39 -4.82 -6.08
C PHE A 80 18.22 -3.68 -6.67
N THR A 81 19.50 -3.95 -6.92
CA THR A 81 20.39 -3.06 -7.67
C THR A 81 20.68 -3.67 -9.03
N THR A 82 20.73 -2.86 -10.09
CA THR A 82 21.11 -3.34 -11.41
C THR A 82 21.86 -2.29 -12.23
N ASN A 83 22.72 -2.74 -13.15
CA ASN A 83 23.31 -1.89 -14.19
C ASN A 83 22.69 -2.10 -15.58
N ALA A 84 21.51 -2.74 -15.63
CA ALA A 84 20.80 -3.01 -16.87
C ALA A 84 20.43 -1.71 -17.61
N ALA A 85 20.51 -1.76 -18.94
CA ALA A 85 20.06 -0.70 -19.83
C ALA A 85 18.55 -0.82 -20.13
N SER A 86 17.97 -2.00 -19.89
CA SER A 86 16.54 -2.27 -20.06
C SER A 86 15.99 -3.05 -18.88
N LEU A 87 14.78 -2.70 -18.44
CA LEU A 87 14.06 -3.36 -17.36
C LEU A 87 12.59 -3.59 -17.73
N ALA A 88 12.12 -4.81 -17.51
CA ALA A 88 10.76 -5.23 -17.73
C ALA A 88 10.24 -6.13 -16.60
N VAL A 89 8.93 -6.34 -16.59
CA VAL A 89 8.26 -7.37 -15.79
C VAL A 89 7.39 -8.26 -16.67
N LYS A 90 7.26 -9.52 -16.28
CA LYS A 90 6.30 -10.49 -16.80
C LYS A 90 5.45 -10.98 -15.65
N VAL A 91 4.14 -10.84 -15.76
CA VAL A 91 3.22 -10.93 -14.62
C VAL A 91 2.04 -11.83 -14.98
N LYS A 92 1.64 -12.66 -14.02
CA LYS A 92 0.36 -13.38 -14.00
C LYS A 92 -0.42 -12.99 -12.76
N LEU A 93 -1.60 -12.45 -12.96
CA LEU A 93 -2.53 -11.98 -11.92
C LEU A 93 -3.62 -13.02 -11.64
N SER A 94 -4.17 -13.00 -10.42
CA SER A 94 -5.33 -13.83 -10.06
C SER A 94 -6.66 -13.36 -10.66
N GLY A 95 -6.66 -12.22 -11.35
CA GLY A 95 -7.86 -11.65 -11.98
C GLY A 95 -7.59 -10.33 -12.69
N THR A 96 -8.60 -9.81 -13.37
CA THR A 96 -8.54 -8.55 -14.11
C THR A 96 -8.91 -7.35 -13.24
N ALA A 97 -8.68 -6.13 -13.74
CA ALA A 97 -9.18 -4.92 -13.10
C ALA A 97 -10.71 -4.87 -13.19
N ASN A 98 -11.39 -4.52 -12.09
CA ASN A 98 -12.85 -4.55 -12.03
C ASN A 98 -13.49 -3.41 -11.22
N MET A 99 -12.70 -2.52 -10.59
CA MET A 99 -13.24 -1.35 -9.90
C MET A 99 -13.52 -0.21 -10.88
N TYR A 100 -14.75 0.33 -10.85
CA TYR A 100 -15.19 1.38 -11.77
C TYR A 100 -14.57 2.77 -11.52
N HIS A 101 -14.02 3.00 -10.32
CA HIS A 101 -13.54 4.30 -9.84
C HIS A 101 -12.04 4.30 -9.50
N MET A 102 -11.32 3.22 -9.78
CA MET A 102 -9.86 3.12 -9.60
C MET A 102 -9.19 2.80 -10.93
N PRO A 103 -8.09 3.45 -11.33
CA PRO A 103 -7.36 3.09 -12.53
C PRO A 103 -6.84 1.65 -12.50
N ALA A 104 -6.94 0.94 -13.63
CA ALA A 104 -6.46 -0.44 -13.75
C ALA A 104 -4.96 -0.57 -13.41
N THR A 105 -4.18 0.46 -13.73
CA THR A 105 -2.75 0.58 -13.37
C THR A 105 -2.49 0.52 -11.88
N GLY A 106 -3.37 1.07 -11.03
CA GLY A 106 -3.26 0.96 -9.57
C GLY A 106 -3.75 -0.40 -9.06
N GLN A 107 -4.81 -0.94 -9.67
CA GLN A 107 -5.39 -2.22 -9.25
C GLN A 107 -4.46 -3.41 -9.53
N CYS A 108 -3.84 -3.43 -10.71
CA CYS A 108 -3.26 -4.61 -11.34
C CYS A 108 -1.85 -4.38 -11.93
N GLY A 109 -1.40 -3.13 -12.01
CA GLY A 109 -0.08 -2.77 -12.55
C GLY A 109 1.01 -2.76 -11.48
N PHE A 110 2.27 -2.90 -11.92
CA PHE A 110 3.44 -2.51 -11.13
C PHE A 110 3.88 -1.09 -11.52
N ASP A 111 4.48 -0.35 -10.60
CA ASP A 111 5.24 0.86 -10.93
C ASP A 111 6.69 0.79 -10.46
N CYS A 112 7.56 1.52 -11.17
CA CYS A 112 9.00 1.46 -11.03
C CYS A 112 9.56 2.81 -10.55
N TYR A 113 10.43 2.71 -9.56
CA TYR A 113 11.21 3.80 -9.01
C TYR A 113 12.70 3.49 -9.07
N ILE A 114 13.49 4.52 -9.35
CA ILE A 114 14.95 4.47 -9.37
C ILE A 114 15.50 5.51 -8.40
N GLY A 115 16.46 5.11 -7.57
CA GLY A 115 17.19 6.02 -6.69
C GLY A 115 17.51 5.39 -5.34
N GLU A 116 18.48 5.99 -4.66
CA GLU A 116 18.83 5.59 -3.30
C GLU A 116 17.64 5.77 -2.34
N PRO A 117 17.62 5.04 -1.21
CA PRO A 117 16.62 5.23 -0.18
C PRO A 117 16.41 6.71 0.20
N GLY A 118 15.17 7.20 0.17
CA GLY A 118 14.84 8.61 0.41
C GLY A 118 14.80 9.47 -0.85
N GLU A 119 15.52 9.11 -1.90
CA GLU A 119 15.71 9.90 -3.14
C GLU A 119 15.20 9.15 -4.38
N GLN A 120 14.20 8.30 -4.19
CA GLN A 120 13.61 7.49 -5.26
C GLN A 120 12.73 8.34 -6.18
N HIS A 121 13.02 8.30 -7.47
CA HIS A 121 12.26 8.98 -8.52
C HIS A 121 11.42 8.00 -9.34
N TYR A 122 10.20 8.41 -9.67
CA TYR A 122 9.29 7.64 -10.51
C TYR A 122 9.83 7.54 -11.95
N VAL A 123 9.79 6.34 -12.52
CA VAL A 123 10.21 6.07 -13.90
C VAL A 123 9.03 5.74 -14.79
N GLY A 124 8.17 4.81 -14.35
CA GLY A 124 7.11 4.31 -15.20
C GLY A 124 6.17 3.38 -14.45
N THR A 125 5.00 3.18 -15.05
CA THR A 125 3.98 2.24 -14.60
C THR A 125 3.75 1.24 -15.73
N SER A 126 3.39 0.01 -15.35
CA SER A 126 3.10 -1.05 -16.30
C SER A 126 2.01 -0.61 -17.28
N ARG A 127 2.33 -0.71 -18.57
CA ARG A 127 1.41 -0.54 -19.69
C ARG A 127 0.99 -1.92 -20.15
N TYR A 128 -0.30 -2.22 -20.03
CA TYR A 128 -0.84 -3.54 -20.33
C TYR A 128 -2.32 -3.43 -20.72
N ASP A 129 -2.87 -4.51 -21.27
CA ASP A 129 -4.31 -4.63 -21.54
C ASP A 129 -5.03 -5.02 -20.25
N HIS A 130 -5.79 -4.09 -19.68
CA HIS A 130 -6.52 -4.26 -18.43
C HIS A 130 -7.56 -5.39 -18.44
N THR A 131 -7.91 -5.93 -19.61
CA THR A 131 -8.81 -7.08 -19.76
C THR A 131 -8.09 -8.42 -19.64
N GLN A 132 -6.76 -8.42 -19.57
CA GLN A 132 -5.93 -9.62 -19.45
C GLN A 132 -5.44 -9.82 -18.02
N THR A 133 -5.21 -11.08 -17.65
CA THR A 133 -4.59 -11.48 -16.38
C THR A 133 -3.07 -11.67 -16.52
N GLU A 134 -2.57 -11.80 -17.74
CA GLU A 134 -1.16 -11.98 -18.05
C GLU A 134 -0.67 -10.81 -18.89
N TYR A 135 0.50 -10.27 -18.54
CA TYR A 135 1.12 -9.23 -19.34
C TYR A 135 2.63 -9.18 -19.16
N GLU A 136 3.28 -8.60 -20.15
CA GLU A 136 4.64 -8.12 -20.04
C GLU A 136 4.66 -6.59 -20.15
N SER A 137 5.53 -5.93 -19.41
CA SER A 137 5.64 -4.47 -19.46
C SER A 137 7.07 -3.99 -19.27
N VAL A 138 7.47 -3.03 -20.09
CA VAL A 138 8.80 -2.43 -20.07
C VAL A 138 8.75 -1.09 -19.34
N PHE A 139 9.64 -0.90 -18.37
CA PHE A 139 9.77 0.36 -17.64
C PHE A 139 10.74 1.33 -18.32
N TYR A 140 11.87 0.80 -18.80
CA TYR A 140 12.85 1.58 -19.55
C TYR A 140 13.65 0.69 -20.50
N GLN A 141 14.20 1.29 -21.54
CA GLN A 141 15.14 0.69 -22.47
C GLN A 141 16.20 1.70 -22.87
N ASN A 142 17.37 1.18 -23.28
CA ASN A 142 18.47 1.99 -23.79
C ASN A 142 18.95 3.08 -22.83
N MET A 143 18.79 2.88 -21.51
CA MET A 143 19.44 3.74 -20.52
C MET A 143 20.94 3.50 -20.52
N GLU A 144 21.72 4.54 -20.16
CA GLU A 144 23.14 4.38 -19.91
C GLU A 144 23.37 3.31 -18.82
N ARG A 145 24.43 2.52 -18.93
CA ARG A 145 24.73 1.49 -17.93
C ARG A 145 25.45 2.09 -16.73
N GLU A 146 24.70 2.28 -15.68
CA GLU A 146 25.18 2.66 -14.35
C GLU A 146 24.43 1.82 -13.32
N SER A 147 25.07 1.58 -12.17
CA SER A 147 24.43 0.85 -11.08
C SER A 147 23.32 1.68 -10.46
N ARG A 148 22.11 1.14 -10.40
CA ARG A 148 20.90 1.82 -9.92
C ARG A 148 20.15 0.97 -8.92
N VAL A 149 19.67 1.59 -7.85
CA VAL A 149 18.72 0.97 -6.92
C VAL A 149 17.32 1.05 -7.53
N ILE A 150 16.68 -0.11 -7.66
CA ILE A 150 15.34 -0.27 -8.24
C ILE A 150 14.35 -0.63 -7.14
N THR A 151 13.14 -0.07 -7.24
CA THR A 151 11.98 -0.52 -6.47
C THR A 151 10.78 -0.68 -7.40
N LEU A 152 10.24 -1.90 -7.44
CA LEU A 152 8.99 -2.20 -8.15
C LEU A 152 7.89 -2.41 -7.11
N ASN A 153 6.86 -1.56 -7.10
CA ASN A 153 5.72 -1.74 -6.18
C ASN A 153 4.68 -2.67 -6.81
N PHE A 154 4.14 -3.58 -6.00
CA PHE A 154 3.12 -4.55 -6.39
C PHE A 154 1.72 -3.94 -6.55
N PRO A 155 0.83 -4.56 -7.33
CA PRO A 155 -0.57 -4.15 -7.48
C PRO A 155 -1.33 -3.99 -6.15
N LEU A 156 -2.24 -3.00 -6.07
CA LEU A 156 -2.93 -2.67 -4.82
C LEU A 156 -4.20 -3.51 -4.56
N TYR A 157 -4.91 -3.89 -5.62
CA TYR A 157 -6.24 -4.51 -5.52
C TYR A 157 -6.34 -5.84 -6.27
N GLN A 158 -5.21 -6.42 -6.65
CA GLN A 158 -5.16 -7.72 -7.30
C GLN A 158 -4.03 -8.60 -6.72
N GLY A 159 -4.28 -9.90 -6.71
CA GLY A 159 -3.26 -10.89 -6.39
C GLY A 159 -2.31 -11.13 -7.56
N VAL A 160 -1.06 -11.41 -7.21
CA VAL A 160 -0.01 -11.80 -8.16
C VAL A 160 0.28 -13.26 -7.95
N GLU A 161 0.04 -14.08 -8.96
CA GLU A 161 0.38 -15.51 -8.95
C GLU A 161 1.85 -15.71 -9.32
N GLU A 162 2.31 -14.99 -10.35
CA GLU A 162 3.70 -15.04 -10.82
C GLU A 162 4.17 -13.65 -11.22
N VAL A 163 5.44 -13.35 -10.91
CA VAL A 163 6.13 -12.17 -11.41
C VAL A 163 7.58 -12.52 -11.70
N TRP A 164 8.08 -12.06 -12.84
CA TRP A 164 9.45 -12.21 -13.28
C TRP A 164 10.04 -10.84 -13.59
N VAL A 165 11.29 -10.60 -13.18
CA VAL A 165 12.04 -9.39 -13.50
C VAL A 165 12.91 -9.67 -14.72
N GLY A 166 12.70 -8.91 -15.79
CA GLY A 166 13.45 -9.01 -17.03
C GLY A 166 14.50 -7.91 -17.09
N ILE A 167 15.77 -8.28 -17.29
CA ILE A 167 16.84 -7.34 -17.64
C ILE A 167 17.53 -7.74 -18.95
N ASP A 168 18.22 -6.81 -19.60
CA ASP A 168 18.96 -7.13 -20.80
C ASP A 168 20.08 -8.18 -20.54
N PRO A 169 20.55 -8.95 -21.55
CA PRO A 169 21.39 -10.13 -21.33
C PRO A 169 22.77 -9.89 -20.71
N ILE A 170 23.28 -8.65 -20.76
CA ILE A 170 24.58 -8.30 -20.17
C ILE A 170 24.43 -7.47 -18.89
N GLY A 171 23.20 -7.18 -18.46
CA GLY A 171 22.94 -6.57 -17.17
C GLY A 171 23.21 -7.55 -16.02
N HIS A 172 23.55 -6.98 -14.87
CA HIS A 172 23.77 -7.70 -13.63
C HIS A 172 22.79 -7.24 -12.55
N ILE A 173 22.43 -8.16 -11.66
CA ILE A 173 21.58 -7.90 -10.50
C ILE A 173 22.41 -8.11 -9.25
N ALA A 174 22.29 -7.20 -8.29
CA ALA A 174 22.90 -7.27 -6.97
C ALA A 174 21.84 -6.95 -5.90
N ALA A 175 22.16 -7.29 -4.65
CA ALA A 175 21.28 -6.99 -3.53
C ALA A 175 21.12 -5.48 -3.35
N PRO A 176 19.94 -5.00 -2.93
CA PRO A 176 19.75 -3.60 -2.57
C PRO A 176 20.43 -3.31 -1.22
N ALA A 177 20.52 -2.03 -0.85
CA ALA A 177 20.89 -1.65 0.51
C ALA A 177 19.91 -2.24 1.53
N THR A 178 20.45 -2.70 2.67
CA THR A 178 19.64 -3.14 3.81
C THR A 178 18.88 -1.95 4.39
N TYR A 179 17.67 -2.20 4.92
CA TYR A 179 16.94 -1.19 5.66
C TYR A 179 17.75 -0.67 6.86
N THR A 180 17.43 0.54 7.33
CA THR A 180 18.08 1.09 8.52
C THR A 180 17.76 0.29 9.78
N SER A 181 16.66 -0.46 9.78
CA SER A 181 16.27 -1.40 10.81
C SER A 181 15.56 -2.61 10.21
N ASN A 182 15.71 -3.78 10.82
CA ASN A 182 14.94 -4.99 10.47
C ASN A 182 13.50 -4.94 11.01
N ARG A 183 13.18 -3.91 11.81
CA ARG A 183 11.85 -3.71 12.39
C ARG A 183 10.85 -3.20 11.35
N LYS A 184 9.58 -3.59 11.51
CA LYS A 184 8.52 -3.38 10.50
C LYS A 184 7.44 -2.44 10.99
N VAL A 185 7.07 -1.44 10.18
CA VAL A 185 5.91 -0.59 10.45
C VAL A 185 4.65 -1.31 9.98
N LEU A 186 3.74 -1.62 10.89
CA LEU A 186 2.48 -2.29 10.59
C LEU A 186 1.38 -1.24 10.43
N ILE A 187 0.71 -1.18 9.28
CA ILE A 187 -0.41 -0.26 9.07
C ILE A 187 -1.68 -1.06 8.83
N TYR A 188 -2.50 -1.17 9.87
CA TYR A 188 -3.80 -1.83 9.78
C TYR A 188 -4.90 -0.81 9.52
N GLY A 189 -5.72 -1.06 8.49
CA GLY A 189 -6.71 -0.08 8.11
C GLY A 189 -7.68 -0.49 7.02
N THR A 190 -8.13 0.52 6.27
CA THR A 190 -9.31 0.42 5.40
C THR A 190 -8.97 0.26 3.91
N SER A 191 -9.95 0.55 3.04
CA SER A 191 -9.74 0.71 1.59
C SER A 191 -8.71 1.80 1.27
N ILE A 192 -8.66 2.86 2.09
CA ILE A 192 -7.72 3.98 1.94
C ILE A 192 -6.30 3.47 2.19
N THR A 193 -6.08 2.75 3.29
CA THR A 193 -4.80 2.10 3.61
C THR A 193 -4.38 1.15 2.51
N GLN A 194 -5.30 0.31 2.00
CA GLN A 194 -5.03 -0.59 0.88
C GLN A 194 -4.60 0.14 -0.40
N GLY A 195 -4.96 1.43 -0.53
CA GLY A 195 -4.57 2.28 -1.65
C GLY A 195 -5.71 2.62 -2.61
N GLY A 196 -6.97 2.47 -2.20
CA GLY A 196 -8.13 2.94 -2.97
C GLY A 196 -8.21 4.48 -2.88
N CYS A 197 -8.04 5.27 -3.94
CA CYS A 197 -7.91 4.91 -5.37
C CYS A 197 -6.67 5.56 -6.01
N ALA A 198 -5.49 5.15 -5.56
CA ALA A 198 -4.21 5.60 -6.11
C ALA A 198 -4.11 5.21 -7.59
N THR A 199 -3.55 6.10 -8.42
CA THR A 199 -3.49 5.86 -9.87
C THR A 199 -2.50 4.75 -10.26
N ARG A 200 -1.53 4.49 -9.39
CA ARG A 200 -0.47 3.49 -9.50
C ARG A 200 0.03 3.11 -8.10
N PRO A 201 0.66 1.93 -7.91
CA PRO A 201 0.88 1.42 -6.56
C PRO A 201 1.78 2.27 -5.66
N GLY A 202 2.84 2.86 -6.19
CA GLY A 202 3.74 3.72 -5.43
C GLY A 202 3.10 5.01 -4.88
N MET A 203 1.86 5.33 -5.29
CA MET A 203 1.11 6.47 -4.76
C MET A 203 0.22 6.14 -3.55
N ALA A 204 0.06 4.87 -3.17
CA ALA A 204 -0.58 4.56 -1.89
C ALA A 204 0.26 5.14 -0.74
N TYR A 205 -0.38 5.77 0.27
CA TYR A 205 0.38 6.45 1.32
C TYR A 205 1.37 5.54 2.08
N PRO A 206 1.12 4.24 2.33
CA PRO A 206 2.12 3.37 2.94
C PRO A 206 3.39 3.24 2.09
N ASN A 207 3.23 3.16 0.75
CA ASN A 207 4.36 3.11 -0.16
C ASN A 207 5.09 4.45 -0.23
N ILE A 208 4.40 5.59 -0.18
CA ILE A 208 5.06 6.91 -0.08
C ILE A 208 5.88 7.01 1.22
N LEU A 209 5.33 6.58 2.35
CA LEU A 209 6.02 6.58 3.64
C LEU A 209 7.26 5.68 3.62
N SER A 210 7.16 4.47 3.05
CA SER A 210 8.29 3.53 2.94
C SER A 210 9.48 4.08 2.14
N ARG A 211 9.23 5.00 1.20
CA ARG A 211 10.30 5.67 0.45
C ARG A 211 11.00 6.75 1.28
N ARG A 212 10.23 7.44 2.13
CA ARG A 212 10.71 8.55 2.98
C ARG A 212 11.37 8.09 4.28
N ILE A 213 11.02 6.89 4.72
CA ILE A 213 11.48 6.24 5.94
C ILE A 213 12.03 4.89 5.51
N HIS A 214 13.35 4.73 5.52
CA HIS A 214 14.03 3.56 4.99
C HIS A 214 13.89 2.31 5.89
N GLN A 215 12.65 1.88 6.10
CA GLN A 215 12.22 0.70 6.84
C GLN A 215 11.15 -0.04 6.04
N GLU A 216 10.88 -1.29 6.41
CA GLU A 216 9.81 -2.07 5.81
C GLU A 216 8.43 -1.66 6.36
N PHE A 217 7.48 -1.46 5.46
CA PHE A 217 6.09 -1.13 5.78
C PHE A 217 5.17 -2.26 5.33
N LEU A 218 4.36 -2.80 6.25
CA LEU A 218 3.34 -3.78 5.93
C LEU A 218 1.99 -3.08 5.80
N ASN A 219 1.47 -3.03 4.57
CA ASN A 219 0.15 -2.48 4.27
C ASN A 219 -0.94 -3.54 4.53
N LEU A 220 -1.53 -3.47 5.71
CA LEU A 220 -2.58 -4.37 6.19
C LEU A 220 -3.95 -3.68 6.09
N GLY A 221 -4.18 -2.95 4.99
CA GLY A 221 -5.46 -2.34 4.65
C GLY A 221 -6.41 -3.33 3.99
N PHE A 222 -7.65 -3.39 4.47
CA PHE A 222 -8.69 -4.27 3.91
C PHE A 222 -9.94 -3.45 3.55
N SER A 223 -10.17 -3.30 2.24
CA SER A 223 -11.27 -2.52 1.66
C SER A 223 -12.63 -2.91 2.23
N GLY A 224 -13.30 -1.96 2.88
CA GLY A 224 -14.60 -2.14 3.54
C GLY A 224 -14.62 -3.11 4.73
N ASN A 225 -13.46 -3.68 5.11
CA ASN A 225 -13.40 -4.84 5.99
C ASN A 225 -12.32 -4.80 7.08
N GLY A 226 -11.42 -3.84 7.12
CA GLY A 226 -10.61 -3.61 8.34
C GLY A 226 -11.46 -2.89 9.37
N LYS A 227 -12.00 -3.57 10.38
CA LYS A 227 -12.99 -3.03 11.35
C LYS A 227 -12.54 -3.12 12.81
N GLY A 228 -11.25 -3.42 13.05
CA GLY A 228 -10.68 -3.62 14.37
C GLY A 228 -10.97 -5.01 14.94
N GLU A 229 -11.05 -6.03 14.09
CA GLU A 229 -11.25 -7.41 14.51
C GLU A 229 -10.17 -7.90 15.49
N PRO A 230 -10.54 -8.45 16.67
CA PRO A 230 -9.59 -9.05 17.61
C PRO A 230 -8.70 -10.13 17.00
N GLU A 231 -9.23 -10.92 16.06
CA GLU A 231 -8.50 -11.97 15.35
C GLU A 231 -7.32 -11.38 14.56
N LEU A 232 -7.52 -10.19 13.98
CA LEU A 232 -6.44 -9.48 13.28
C LEU A 232 -5.43 -8.91 14.28
N ALA A 233 -5.86 -8.45 15.45
CA ALA A 233 -4.93 -8.03 16.50
C ALA A 233 -4.00 -9.19 16.93
N HIS A 234 -4.54 -10.39 17.11
CA HIS A 234 -3.74 -11.57 17.43
C HIS A 234 -2.76 -11.90 16.30
N ILE A 235 -3.23 -12.01 15.05
CA ILE A 235 -2.38 -12.35 13.90
C ILE A 235 -1.26 -11.31 13.70
N LEU A 236 -1.57 -10.01 13.81
CA LEU A 236 -0.58 -8.95 13.64
C LEU A 236 0.44 -8.93 14.78
N SER A 237 0.07 -9.39 15.96
CA SER A 237 0.97 -9.50 17.12
C SER A 237 2.01 -10.61 16.95
N GLU A 238 1.79 -11.56 16.03
CA GLU A 238 2.77 -12.60 15.69
C GLU A 238 3.88 -12.12 14.74
N ILE A 239 3.72 -10.96 14.10
CA ILE A 239 4.73 -10.44 13.18
C ILE A 239 6.00 -10.10 13.99
N PRO A 240 7.17 -10.64 13.62
CA PRO A 240 8.40 -10.39 14.37
C PRO A 240 8.88 -8.95 14.18
N ASP A 241 9.43 -8.41 15.27
CA ASP A 241 10.11 -7.12 15.31
C ASP A 241 9.27 -5.93 14.81
N PRO A 242 8.04 -5.68 15.30
CA PRO A 242 7.31 -4.49 14.90
C PRO A 242 8.03 -3.21 15.36
N ALA A 243 8.18 -2.24 14.47
CA ALA A 243 8.69 -0.90 14.77
C ALA A 243 7.60 0.00 15.36
N CYS A 244 6.38 -0.15 14.84
CA CYS A 244 5.20 0.61 15.23
C CYS A 244 3.96 -0.11 14.68
N LEU A 245 2.84 -0.04 15.41
CA LEU A 245 1.51 -0.40 14.90
C LEU A 245 0.70 0.88 14.66
N VAL A 246 0.26 1.09 13.44
CA VAL A 246 -0.65 2.17 13.05
C VAL A 246 -2.06 1.60 12.89
N LEU A 247 -3.01 2.17 13.62
CA LEU A 247 -4.44 1.84 13.57
C LEU A 247 -5.18 2.96 12.82
N ASP A 248 -5.47 2.74 11.54
CA ASP A 248 -6.14 3.65 10.61
C ASP A 248 -7.39 2.98 10.00
N TYR A 249 -8.29 2.52 10.87
CA TYR A 249 -9.44 1.68 10.47
C TYR A 249 -10.81 2.33 10.72
N GLU A 250 -10.87 3.52 11.34
CA GLU A 250 -12.13 4.20 11.72
C GLU A 250 -13.11 4.36 10.54
N ALA A 251 -12.59 4.60 9.35
CA ALA A 251 -13.36 4.79 8.12
C ALA A 251 -14.28 3.61 7.75
N ASN A 252 -14.00 2.40 8.25
CA ASN A 252 -14.80 1.19 8.04
C ASN A 252 -15.68 0.82 9.24
N CYS A 253 -15.53 1.51 10.38
CA CYS A 253 -16.35 1.24 11.56
C CYS A 253 -17.82 1.54 11.24
N VAL A 254 -18.70 0.55 11.41
CA VAL A 254 -20.11 0.72 11.05
C VAL A 254 -20.88 1.55 12.08
N SER A 255 -20.34 1.69 13.30
CA SER A 255 -20.92 2.51 14.35
C SER A 255 -19.88 2.94 15.39
N THR A 256 -20.20 3.96 16.18
CA THR A 256 -19.37 4.43 17.30
C THR A 256 -19.26 3.35 18.39
N GLU A 257 -20.34 2.59 18.64
CA GLU A 257 -20.36 1.49 19.61
C GLU A 257 -19.44 0.35 19.20
N GLN A 258 -19.31 0.08 17.90
CA GLN A 258 -18.35 -0.92 17.43
C GLN A 258 -16.92 -0.46 17.71
N LEU A 259 -16.57 0.78 17.38
CA LEU A 259 -15.25 1.35 17.67
C LEU A 259 -14.94 1.34 19.17
N GLN A 260 -15.94 1.63 20.01
CA GLN A 260 -15.81 1.58 21.47
C GLN A 260 -15.45 0.19 22.01
N LYS A 261 -15.84 -0.86 21.31
CA LYS A 261 -15.49 -2.25 21.65
C LYS A 261 -14.15 -2.65 21.04
N THR A 262 -13.95 -2.34 19.77
CA THR A 262 -12.82 -2.90 19.00
C THR A 262 -11.50 -2.20 19.30
N LEU A 263 -11.48 -0.88 19.46
CA LEU A 263 -10.22 -0.15 19.62
C LEU A 263 -9.49 -0.51 20.92
N PRO A 264 -10.13 -0.46 22.12
CA PRO A 264 -9.43 -0.82 23.35
C PRO A 264 -8.98 -2.28 23.34
N GLU A 265 -9.80 -3.18 22.77
CA GLU A 265 -9.50 -4.60 22.70
C GLU A 265 -8.32 -4.90 21.77
N PHE A 266 -8.27 -4.28 20.59
CA PHE A 266 -7.15 -4.42 19.66
C PHE A 266 -5.84 -3.98 20.30
N ILE A 267 -5.85 -2.80 20.95
CA ILE A 267 -4.68 -2.28 21.68
C ILE A 267 -4.28 -3.24 22.80
N ARG A 268 -5.23 -3.71 23.60
CA ARG A 268 -5.00 -4.64 24.70
C ARG A 268 -4.31 -5.92 24.21
N ILE A 269 -4.84 -6.55 23.16
CA ILE A 269 -4.27 -7.78 22.56
C ILE A 269 -2.84 -7.52 22.05
N PHE A 270 -2.62 -6.42 21.32
CA PHE A 270 -1.28 -6.11 20.83
C PHE A 270 -0.29 -5.89 21.98
N ARG A 271 -0.72 -5.22 23.04
CA ARG A 271 0.10 -4.96 24.24
C ARG A 271 0.45 -6.22 25.03
N GLU A 272 -0.32 -7.29 24.95
CA GLU A 272 0.02 -8.57 25.60
C GLU A 272 1.35 -9.14 25.07
N LYS A 273 1.66 -8.90 23.79
CA LYS A 273 2.91 -9.34 23.16
C LYS A 273 3.95 -8.22 23.04
N HIS A 274 3.48 -6.99 22.86
CA HIS A 274 4.30 -5.84 22.49
C HIS A 274 4.08 -4.68 23.45
N ALA A 275 4.56 -4.84 24.69
CA ALA A 275 4.32 -3.91 25.79
C ALA A 275 4.84 -2.48 25.52
N GLU A 276 5.98 -2.34 24.84
CA GLU A 276 6.65 -1.05 24.65
C GLU A 276 6.63 -0.56 23.19
N ILE A 277 6.12 -1.35 22.25
CA ILE A 277 6.16 -0.99 20.82
C ILE A 277 5.20 0.19 20.56
N PRO A 278 5.62 1.25 19.86
CA PRO A 278 4.72 2.35 19.58
C PRO A 278 3.41 1.95 18.90
N ILE A 279 2.28 2.52 19.36
CA ILE A 279 0.98 2.43 18.68
C ILE A 279 0.56 3.84 18.28
N LEU A 280 0.20 4.04 17.02
CA LEU A 280 -0.39 5.29 16.51
C LEU A 280 -1.84 5.05 16.10
N VAL A 281 -2.78 5.65 16.81
CA VAL A 281 -4.21 5.68 16.46
C VAL A 281 -4.47 6.92 15.61
N ILE A 282 -5.10 6.73 14.45
CA ILE A 282 -5.44 7.80 13.51
C ILE A 282 -6.96 7.85 13.33
N SER A 283 -7.58 9.00 13.57
CA SER A 283 -8.99 9.18 13.25
C SER A 283 -9.21 9.29 11.74
N ARG A 284 -10.43 9.05 11.25
CA ARG A 284 -10.70 9.14 9.81
C ARG A 284 -10.40 10.52 9.24
N ILE A 285 -9.99 10.54 7.98
CA ILE A 285 -9.84 11.75 7.19
C ILE A 285 -11.18 12.47 6.98
N THR A 286 -11.11 13.72 6.54
CA THR A 286 -12.29 14.49 6.13
C THR A 286 -12.89 13.94 4.84
N TYR A 287 -14.17 13.60 4.88
CA TYR A 287 -14.95 13.22 3.70
C TYR A 287 -15.64 14.43 3.09
N ALA A 288 -15.86 14.42 1.78
CA ALA A 288 -16.53 15.52 1.09
C ALA A 288 -17.94 15.79 1.64
N LYS A 289 -18.65 14.73 2.06
CA LYS A 289 -19.99 14.81 2.63
C LYS A 289 -20.05 15.33 4.06
N ASP A 290 -18.94 15.35 4.80
CA ASP A 290 -18.88 15.89 6.18
C ASP A 290 -19.40 17.34 6.22
N LYS A 291 -19.19 18.11 5.14
CA LYS A 291 -19.64 19.50 5.03
C LYS A 291 -21.15 19.67 4.87
N PHE A 292 -21.84 18.64 4.38
CA PHE A 292 -23.24 18.73 3.96
C PHE A 292 -24.18 17.89 4.84
N GLU A 293 -23.65 16.88 5.54
CA GLU A 293 -24.41 15.93 6.33
C GLU A 293 -24.06 16.09 7.82
N ALA A 294 -24.89 16.82 8.57
CA ALA A 294 -24.62 17.15 9.98
C ALA A 294 -24.44 15.91 10.87
N GLN A 295 -25.23 14.86 10.64
CA GLN A 295 -25.09 13.60 11.39
C GLN A 295 -23.75 12.92 11.10
N LEU A 296 -23.31 12.88 9.84
CA LEU A 296 -22.03 12.28 9.46
C LEU A 296 -20.84 13.03 10.09
N MET A 297 -20.95 14.36 10.19
CA MET A 297 -19.97 15.19 10.87
C MET A 297 -19.99 14.98 12.39
N GLN A 298 -21.16 14.87 13.00
CA GLN A 298 -21.28 14.57 14.43
C GLN A 298 -20.66 13.21 14.75
N ASP A 299 -21.02 12.18 13.99
CA ASP A 299 -20.48 10.83 14.10
C ASP A 299 -18.94 10.81 13.99
N LYS A 300 -18.37 11.62 13.09
CA LYS A 300 -16.91 11.81 12.98
C LYS A 300 -16.32 12.37 14.26
N MET A 301 -16.91 13.44 14.79
CA MET A 301 -16.38 14.14 15.95
C MET A 301 -16.47 13.24 17.19
N ASP A 302 -17.56 12.49 17.33
CA ASP A 302 -17.75 11.55 18.43
C ASP A 302 -16.71 10.42 18.40
N ARG A 303 -16.48 9.81 17.23
CA ARG A 303 -15.45 8.77 17.06
C ARG A 303 -14.04 9.31 17.24
N LYS A 304 -13.75 10.50 16.71
CA LYS A 304 -12.48 11.19 16.93
C LYS A 304 -12.22 11.42 18.41
N GLN A 305 -13.20 11.99 19.10
CA GLN A 305 -13.12 12.27 20.53
C GLN A 305 -12.91 10.98 21.33
N PHE A 306 -13.65 9.92 21.00
CA PHE A 306 -13.48 8.62 21.65
C PHE A 306 -12.06 8.04 21.47
N GLN A 307 -11.50 8.07 20.26
CA GLN A 307 -10.12 7.60 20.00
C GLN A 307 -9.10 8.40 20.80
N MET A 308 -9.21 9.72 20.80
CA MET A 308 -8.34 10.61 21.57
C MET A 308 -8.45 10.32 23.07
N GLN A 309 -9.66 10.16 23.60
CA GLN A 309 -9.90 9.83 25.01
C GLN A 309 -9.31 8.47 25.39
N THR A 310 -9.47 7.45 24.53
CA THR A 310 -8.91 6.12 24.75
C THR A 310 -7.39 6.18 24.87
N VAL A 311 -6.72 6.89 23.94
CA VAL A 311 -5.27 7.08 23.98
C VAL A 311 -4.83 7.84 25.24
N ASN A 312 -5.54 8.90 25.64
CA ASN A 312 -5.21 9.66 26.84
C ASN A 312 -5.40 8.84 28.12
N GLN A 313 -6.48 8.07 28.23
CA GLN A 313 -6.71 7.17 29.37
C GLN A 313 -5.61 6.13 29.49
N LEU A 314 -5.17 5.52 28.39
CA LEU A 314 -4.07 4.55 28.42
C LEU A 314 -2.74 5.19 28.84
N ARG A 315 -2.47 6.43 28.42
CA ARG A 315 -1.32 7.22 28.90
C ARG A 315 -1.38 7.51 30.38
N GLU A 316 -2.55 7.90 30.90
CA GLU A 316 -2.77 8.11 32.35
C GLU A 316 -2.56 6.82 33.16
N LEU A 317 -2.85 5.66 32.54
CA LEU A 317 -2.57 4.33 33.11
C LEU A 317 -1.11 3.87 32.91
N GLY A 318 -0.26 4.67 32.26
CA GLY A 318 1.18 4.43 32.14
C GLY A 318 1.70 4.00 30.77
N ASP A 319 0.85 3.86 29.74
CA ASP A 319 1.31 3.56 28.38
C ASP A 319 1.88 4.84 27.73
N VAL A 320 3.20 5.00 27.80
CA VAL A 320 3.89 6.17 27.24
C VAL A 320 4.12 6.09 25.73
N ASN A 321 3.93 4.91 25.13
CA ASN A 321 4.22 4.61 23.73
C ASN A 321 2.93 4.43 22.90
N ILE A 322 1.86 5.12 23.28
CA ILE A 322 0.65 5.24 22.47
C ILE A 322 0.41 6.69 22.05
N TYR A 323 -0.02 6.88 20.81
CA TYR A 323 -0.15 8.17 20.15
C TYR A 323 -1.49 8.29 19.44
N PHE A 324 -1.99 9.52 19.37
CA PHE A 324 -3.18 9.88 18.61
C PHE A 324 -2.82 10.93 17.57
N HIS A 325 -3.38 10.81 16.36
CA HIS A 325 -3.30 11.81 15.31
C HIS A 325 -4.69 12.09 14.73
N ASP A 326 -5.04 13.37 14.59
CA ASP A 326 -6.32 13.79 13.99
C ASP A 326 -6.22 13.70 12.47
N GLY A 327 -6.88 12.70 11.88
CA GLY A 327 -6.93 12.54 10.42
C GLY A 327 -7.58 13.70 9.68
N SER A 328 -8.31 14.58 10.37
CA SER A 328 -8.88 15.79 9.75
C SER A 328 -7.81 16.72 9.19
N ASP A 329 -6.59 16.65 9.73
CA ASP A 329 -5.45 17.49 9.34
C ASP A 329 -4.74 16.96 8.08
N LEU A 330 -4.97 15.69 7.70
CA LEU A 330 -4.17 14.99 6.69
C LEU A 330 -4.47 15.40 5.24
N LEU A 331 -5.65 15.96 4.96
CA LEU A 331 -6.02 16.39 3.60
C LEU A 331 -5.95 17.92 3.42
N GLY A 332 -5.75 18.68 4.51
CA GLY A 332 -5.72 20.14 4.50
C GLY A 332 -7.06 20.81 4.13
N GLU A 333 -7.02 22.13 3.91
CA GLU A 333 -8.23 22.95 3.69
C GLU A 333 -9.06 22.54 2.45
N ASN A 334 -8.38 22.03 1.42
CA ASN A 334 -9.00 21.58 0.17
C ASN A 334 -9.23 20.06 0.15
N ALA A 335 -9.63 19.48 1.28
CA ALA A 335 -9.85 18.03 1.41
C ALA A 335 -10.86 17.48 0.38
N HIS A 336 -11.85 18.29 0.00
CA HIS A 336 -12.88 17.92 -0.98
C HIS A 336 -12.34 17.70 -2.40
N GLU A 337 -11.20 18.29 -2.75
CA GLU A 337 -10.50 18.09 -4.04
C GLU A 337 -9.52 16.90 -4.00
N CYS A 338 -9.34 16.30 -2.82
CA CYS A 338 -8.35 15.25 -2.59
C CYS A 338 -8.89 13.84 -2.77
N THR A 339 -10.16 13.67 -3.15
CA THR A 339 -10.82 12.36 -3.22
C THR A 339 -11.49 12.11 -4.57
N VAL A 340 -11.52 10.86 -5.02
CA VAL A 340 -12.16 10.46 -6.28
C VAL A 340 -13.69 10.48 -6.16
N ASP A 341 -14.22 10.05 -5.01
CA ASP A 341 -15.66 9.81 -4.80
C ASP A 341 -16.20 10.45 -3.51
N GLY A 342 -15.42 11.34 -2.89
CA GLY A 342 -15.73 11.97 -1.61
C GLY A 342 -15.19 11.22 -0.39
N VAL A 343 -14.61 10.03 -0.57
CA VAL A 343 -14.05 9.18 0.49
C VAL A 343 -12.61 8.77 0.17
N HIS A 344 -12.38 8.18 -1.01
CA HIS A 344 -11.11 7.58 -1.39
C HIS A 344 -10.14 8.61 -1.95
N PRO A 345 -8.94 8.77 -1.37
CA PRO A 345 -7.98 9.74 -1.85
C PRO A 345 -7.55 9.53 -3.30
N THR A 346 -7.34 10.64 -4.01
CA THR A 346 -6.52 10.70 -5.23
C THR A 346 -5.04 10.68 -4.85
N ASP A 347 -4.16 10.67 -5.84
CA ASP A 347 -2.71 10.84 -5.62
C ASP A 347 -2.36 12.11 -4.84
N LEU A 348 -3.10 13.20 -5.03
CA LEU A 348 -2.94 14.43 -4.24
C LEU A 348 -3.28 14.18 -2.77
N GLY A 349 -4.41 13.51 -2.51
CA GLY A 349 -4.82 13.18 -1.14
C GLY A 349 -3.84 12.25 -0.45
N PHE A 350 -3.38 11.19 -1.13
CA PHE A 350 -2.37 10.29 -0.58
C PHE A 350 -1.02 10.97 -0.32
N MET A 351 -0.60 11.89 -1.21
CA MET A 351 0.61 12.68 -0.98
C MET A 351 0.48 13.53 0.30
N ARG A 352 -0.65 14.23 0.48
CA ARG A 352 -0.91 15.03 1.69
C ARG A 352 -0.96 14.18 2.95
N MET A 353 -1.62 13.02 2.90
CA MET A 353 -1.62 12.06 4.01
C MET A 353 -0.18 11.66 4.37
N ALA A 354 0.63 11.31 3.38
CA ALA A 354 2.03 10.96 3.63
C ALA A 354 2.84 12.15 4.17
N ASP A 355 2.59 13.37 3.70
CA ASP A 355 3.25 14.60 4.19
C ASP A 355 2.94 14.85 5.67
N GLY A 356 1.68 14.69 6.07
CA GLY A 356 1.27 14.82 7.47
C GLY A 356 1.81 13.72 8.38
N LEU A 357 1.85 12.47 7.89
CA LEU A 357 2.27 11.31 8.68
C LEU A 357 3.78 11.12 8.76
N THR A 358 4.54 11.58 7.76
CA THR A 358 6.02 11.44 7.75
C THR A 358 6.69 12.01 9.01
N PRO A 359 6.46 13.28 9.42
CA PRO A 359 7.09 13.82 10.62
C PRO A 359 6.60 13.15 11.91
N VAL A 360 5.34 12.70 11.94
CA VAL A 360 4.76 11.98 13.09
C VAL A 360 5.47 10.64 13.27
N LEU A 361 5.57 9.84 12.21
CA LEU A 361 6.24 8.54 12.26
C LEU A 361 7.73 8.67 12.52
N LYS A 362 8.44 9.64 11.91
CA LYS A 362 9.87 9.87 12.21
C LYS A 362 10.14 10.22 13.68
N LYS A 363 9.17 10.78 14.40
CA LYS A 363 9.28 11.07 15.84
C LYS A 363 8.97 9.85 16.71
N ILE A 364 8.08 8.98 16.24
CA ILE A 364 7.58 7.82 17.00
C ILE A 364 8.48 6.59 16.79
N LEU A 365 9.01 6.42 15.59
CA LEU A 365 9.82 5.28 15.25
C LEU A 365 11.14 5.32 16.02
N PRO A 366 11.57 4.19 16.59
CA PRO A 366 12.87 4.09 17.24
C PRO A 366 13.99 4.28 16.22
N GLU A 367 15.09 4.88 16.66
CA GLU A 367 16.32 5.07 15.85
C GLU A 367 16.87 3.75 15.31
#